data_AF-A0A2G8SM88-F1
#
_entry.id   AF-A0A2G8SM88-F1
#
_cell.length_a   1.000
_cell.length_b   1.000
_cell.length_c   1.000
_cell.angle_alpha   90.00
_cell.angle_beta   90.00
_cell.angle_gamma   90.00
#
_symmetry.space_group_name_H-M   'P 1'
#
loop_
_entity.id
_entity.type
_entity.pdbx_description
1 polymer ?
#
loop_
_entity_poly.entity_id
_entity_poly.type
_entity_poly.pdbx_seq_one_letter_code
_entity_poly.pdbx_strand_id
1 'polypeptide(L)'
;MSVVSKLPFIPFTASNYADLQRNVYHSDRDSYRGELRHGLNGRLAETTGISDIQVPYSKERYARMLVWCLHVLLDGWPWHIPFMNLSDIKGGAAPLRLLIDLLRDGMLRFIPAPEHVWKRALHDPDSVLPHVIAAAKLPLLPRTTQLPKFSLDRFSDLTTPRGGRAPFSRNQPPAAQAASRRLPALAEERVLHPHNLELVLTAPIGPGSSHTTGPRRQRCNTNKARHRPVSNPEGKPLRARKIGVLTSQFVLDRPSGPGTSTVPVSPSKVMKPLSEHRLPLLINDDLGRYVVLGRDESGVEEIDSKSDLEDEREGSQQAKRRRVL
;
A
#
# COMPACT_ATOMS: atom_id res chain seq x y z
N MET A 1 -58.30 34.12 2.87
CA MET A 1 -58.32 32.87 2.08
C MET A 1 -56.93 32.26 2.13
N SER A 2 -56.75 31.17 2.89
CA SER A 2 -55.43 30.56 3.14
C SER A 2 -55.28 29.31 2.28
N VAL A 3 -54.37 29.36 1.31
CA VAL A 3 -54.11 28.28 0.36
C VAL A 3 -53.06 27.37 0.97
N VAL A 4 -53.50 26.36 1.73
CA VAL A 4 -52.60 25.35 2.30
C VAL A 4 -52.27 24.35 1.21
N SER A 5 -51.09 24.50 0.60
CA SER A 5 -50.53 23.56 -0.36
C SER A 5 -50.25 22.21 0.31
N LYS A 6 -51.10 21.21 0.03
CA LYS A 6 -50.91 19.81 0.40
C LYS A 6 -49.67 19.26 -0.34
N LEU A 7 -48.54 19.20 0.36
CA LEU A 7 -47.39 18.42 -0.08
C LEU A 7 -47.76 16.93 -0.01
N PRO A 8 -47.69 16.18 -1.12
CA PRO A 8 -47.95 14.75 -1.10
C PRO A 8 -46.84 14.04 -0.30
N PHE A 9 -47.26 13.31 0.73
CA PHE A 9 -46.38 12.45 1.51
C PHE A 9 -45.96 11.27 0.63
N ILE A 10 -44.69 11.22 0.24
CA ILE A 10 -44.13 10.09 -0.49
C ILE A 10 -43.77 9.02 0.54
N PRO A 11 -44.44 7.86 0.57
CA PRO A 11 -44.15 6.81 1.54
C PRO A 11 -42.75 6.23 1.28
N PHE A 12 -41.93 6.18 2.33
CA PHE A 12 -40.66 5.49 2.34
C PHE A 12 -40.90 3.98 2.14
N THR A 13 -40.66 3.46 0.94
CA THR A 13 -40.71 2.03 0.66
C THR A 13 -39.33 1.41 0.84
N ALA A 14 -39.23 0.40 1.72
CA ALA A 14 -37.97 -0.28 2.07
C ALA A 14 -37.31 -1.03 0.89
N SER A 15 -38.00 -1.19 -0.24
CA SER A 15 -37.47 -1.94 -1.39
C SER A 15 -36.42 -1.18 -2.21
N ASN A 16 -36.21 0.13 -1.97
CA ASN A 16 -35.18 0.91 -2.67
C ASN A 16 -33.77 0.75 -2.09
N TYR A 17 -33.62 0.08 -0.93
CA TYR A 17 -32.31 -0.13 -0.31
C TYR A 17 -31.51 -1.30 -0.91
N ALA A 18 -32.16 -2.28 -1.52
CA ALA A 18 -31.47 -3.41 -2.14
C ALA A 18 -30.67 -2.99 -3.39
N ASP A 19 -31.20 -2.05 -4.17
CA ASP A 19 -30.52 -1.54 -5.37
C ASP A 19 -29.44 -0.50 -5.06
N LEU A 20 -29.51 0.19 -3.91
CA LEU A 20 -28.48 1.13 -3.45
C LEU A 20 -27.24 0.43 -2.86
N GLN A 21 -27.29 -0.88 -2.59
CA GLN A 21 -26.13 -1.65 -2.10
C GLN A 21 -25.28 -2.27 -3.20
N ARG A 22 -25.71 -2.21 -4.48
CA ARG A 22 -24.74 -2.26 -5.58
C ARG A 22 -23.97 -0.96 -5.53
N ASN A 23 -22.96 -0.92 -4.66
CA ASN A 23 -21.95 0.12 -4.61
C ASN A 23 -21.56 0.45 -6.04
N VAL A 24 -22.12 1.54 -6.56
CA VAL A 24 -21.79 2.06 -7.87
C VAL A 24 -20.38 2.58 -7.70
N TYR A 25 -19.40 1.70 -7.89
CA TYR A 25 -18.01 2.08 -8.01
C TYR A 25 -17.97 3.12 -9.11
N HIS A 26 -17.75 4.38 -8.72
CA HIS A 26 -17.83 5.51 -9.64
C HIS A 26 -16.73 5.48 -10.70
N SER A 27 -15.76 4.57 -10.57
CA SER A 27 -14.74 4.29 -11.58
C SER A 27 -14.50 2.79 -11.70
N ASP A 28 -14.24 2.32 -12.94
CA ASP A 28 -13.79 0.94 -13.21
C ASP A 28 -12.59 0.57 -12.33
N ARG A 29 -11.71 1.55 -12.09
CA ARG A 29 -10.55 1.40 -11.20
C ARG A 29 -10.97 0.99 -9.78
N ASP A 30 -12.01 1.59 -9.22
CA ASP A 30 -12.46 1.24 -7.87
C ASP A 30 -13.17 -0.12 -7.83
N SER A 31 -13.87 -0.49 -8.90
CA SER A 31 -14.43 -1.84 -9.06
C SER A 31 -13.33 -2.89 -9.05
N TYR A 32 -12.29 -2.73 -9.87
CA TYR A 32 -11.14 -3.63 -9.88
C TYR A 32 -10.38 -3.64 -8.54
N ARG A 33 -10.27 -2.52 -7.83
CA ARG A 33 -9.67 -2.49 -6.48
C ARG A 33 -10.49 -3.30 -5.49
N GLY A 34 -11.81 -3.19 -5.53
CA GLY A 34 -12.72 -3.96 -4.67
C GLY A 34 -12.60 -5.46 -4.95
N GLU A 35 -12.67 -5.83 -6.22
CA GLU A 35 -12.53 -7.21 -6.66
C GLU A 35 -11.17 -7.81 -6.29
N LEU A 36 -10.08 -7.12 -6.58
CA LEU A 36 -8.72 -7.60 -6.27
C LEU A 36 -8.50 -7.77 -4.75
N ARG A 37 -9.02 -6.85 -3.93
CA ARG A 37 -8.96 -6.99 -2.45
C ARG A 37 -9.76 -8.20 -1.98
N HIS A 38 -10.98 -8.36 -2.49
CA HIS A 38 -11.82 -9.48 -2.11
C HIS A 38 -11.18 -10.82 -2.51
N GLY A 39 -10.70 -10.92 -3.74
CA GLY A 39 -10.02 -12.11 -4.25
C GLY A 39 -8.73 -12.44 -3.50
N LEU A 40 -7.85 -11.46 -3.27
CA LEU A 40 -6.61 -11.69 -2.52
C LEU A 40 -6.89 -12.09 -1.06
N ASN A 41 -7.84 -11.42 -0.39
CA ASN A 41 -8.20 -11.78 0.99
C ASN A 41 -8.83 -13.18 1.05
N GLY A 42 -9.69 -13.54 0.09
CA GLY A 42 -10.27 -14.89 -0.02
C GLY A 42 -9.18 -15.96 -0.17
N ARG A 43 -8.24 -15.78 -1.10
CA ARG A 43 -7.11 -16.72 -1.28
C ARG A 43 -6.20 -16.79 -0.07
N LEU A 44 -5.96 -15.68 0.62
CA LEU A 44 -5.17 -15.66 1.84
C LEU A 44 -5.89 -16.43 2.96
N ALA A 45 -7.20 -16.23 3.11
CA ALA A 45 -8.02 -16.93 4.09
C ALA A 45 -8.08 -18.45 3.81
N GLU A 46 -8.25 -18.84 2.54
CA GLU A 46 -8.18 -20.24 2.11
C GLU A 46 -6.83 -20.89 2.45
N THR A 47 -5.74 -20.16 2.20
CA THR A 47 -4.38 -20.67 2.44
C THR A 47 -4.10 -20.79 3.93
N THR A 48 -4.43 -19.76 4.71
CA THR A 48 -4.08 -19.69 6.14
C THR A 48 -5.11 -20.34 7.07
N GLY A 49 -6.35 -20.55 6.61
CA GLY A 49 -7.48 -20.97 7.43
C GLY A 49 -8.07 -19.85 8.30
N ILE A 50 -7.69 -18.59 8.08
CA ILE A 50 -8.11 -17.44 8.88
C ILE A 50 -9.08 -16.56 8.07
N SER A 51 -10.36 -16.50 8.43
CA SER A 51 -11.39 -15.78 7.65
C SER A 51 -11.21 -14.26 7.63
N ASP A 52 -10.69 -13.70 8.72
CA ASP A 52 -10.73 -12.25 8.94
C ASP A 52 -9.41 -11.55 8.56
N ILE A 53 -8.47 -12.30 7.98
CA ILE A 53 -7.18 -11.75 7.59
C ILE A 53 -7.29 -10.93 6.31
N GLN A 54 -6.64 -9.77 6.33
CA GLN A 54 -6.54 -8.90 5.16
C GLN A 54 -5.08 -8.77 4.75
N VAL A 55 -4.84 -8.70 3.44
CA VAL A 55 -3.49 -8.46 2.91
C VAL A 55 -2.99 -7.08 3.35
N PRO A 56 -1.90 -6.99 4.14
CA PRO A 56 -1.28 -5.72 4.47
C PRO A 56 -0.47 -5.20 3.26
N TYR A 57 -0.66 -3.94 2.91
CA TYR A 57 0.09 -3.29 1.83
C TYR A 57 1.28 -2.44 2.33
N SER A 58 1.46 -2.30 3.64
CA SER A 58 2.72 -1.76 4.21
C SER A 58 3.79 -2.83 4.14
N LYS A 59 5.00 -2.43 3.75
CA LYS A 59 6.16 -3.30 3.59
C LYS A 59 6.48 -4.06 4.87
N GLU A 60 6.55 -3.33 5.98
CA GLU A 60 6.88 -3.86 7.30
C GLU A 60 5.80 -4.82 7.79
N ARG A 61 4.53 -4.45 7.59
CA ARG A 61 3.40 -5.28 8.03
C ARG A 61 3.26 -6.53 7.19
N TYR A 62 3.52 -6.45 5.88
CA TYR A 62 3.58 -7.61 4.99
C TYR A 62 4.69 -8.58 5.40
N ALA A 63 5.92 -8.09 5.52
CA ALA A 63 7.08 -8.90 5.91
C ALA A 63 6.88 -9.55 7.28
N ARG A 64 6.42 -8.79 8.28
CA ARG A 64 6.22 -9.32 9.64
C ARG A 64 5.01 -10.26 9.74
N MET A 65 3.86 -9.87 9.22
CA MET A 65 2.62 -10.61 9.45
C MET A 65 2.49 -11.80 8.50
N LEU A 66 2.64 -11.59 7.20
CA LEU A 66 2.45 -12.68 6.24
C LEU A 66 3.69 -13.57 6.16
N VAL A 67 4.85 -12.98 5.93
CA VAL A 67 6.06 -13.78 5.66
C VAL A 67 6.63 -14.37 6.95
N TRP A 68 6.86 -13.56 7.99
CA TRP A 68 7.47 -14.04 9.24
C TRP A 68 6.50 -14.79 10.17
N CYS A 69 5.29 -14.29 10.42
CA CYS A 69 4.39 -14.96 11.37
C CYS A 69 3.62 -16.12 10.74
N LEU A 70 3.10 -15.95 9.53
CA LEU A 70 2.24 -16.95 8.89
C LEU A 70 3.00 -17.89 7.95
N HIS A 71 4.28 -17.60 7.67
CA HIS A 71 5.10 -18.34 6.71
C HIS A 71 4.42 -18.44 5.33
N VAL A 72 3.79 -17.35 4.89
CA VAL A 72 3.11 -17.26 3.59
C VAL A 72 3.70 -16.11 2.77
N LEU A 73 3.91 -16.37 1.48
CA LEU A 73 4.42 -15.41 0.50
C LEU A 73 3.45 -15.30 -0.68
N LEU A 74 3.27 -14.09 -1.22
CA LEU A 74 2.55 -13.85 -2.46
C LEU A 74 3.47 -14.04 -3.68
N ASP A 75 3.26 -15.14 -4.41
CA ASP A 75 3.98 -15.54 -5.63
C ASP A 75 3.24 -15.06 -6.89
N GLY A 76 3.99 -14.86 -7.98
CA GLY A 76 3.44 -14.44 -9.28
C GLY A 76 3.13 -12.94 -9.41
N TRP A 77 3.59 -12.10 -8.49
CA TRP A 77 3.43 -10.65 -8.60
C TRP A 77 4.33 -10.07 -9.71
N PRO A 78 3.80 -9.26 -10.66
CA PRO A 78 4.62 -8.69 -11.73
C PRO A 78 5.73 -7.75 -11.20
N TRP A 79 6.97 -7.96 -11.63
CA TRP A 79 8.13 -7.18 -11.17
C TRP A 79 8.04 -5.68 -11.47
N HIS A 80 7.33 -5.28 -12.54
CA HIS A 80 7.16 -3.88 -12.95
C HIS A 80 6.04 -3.16 -12.18
N ILE A 81 5.19 -3.88 -11.44
CA ILE A 81 4.14 -3.30 -10.60
C ILE A 81 4.65 -3.28 -9.17
N PRO A 82 4.89 -2.12 -8.55
CA PRO A 82 5.40 -2.09 -7.19
C PRO A 82 4.34 -2.58 -6.20
N PHE A 83 4.75 -3.34 -5.19
CA PHE A 83 3.86 -3.80 -4.13
C PHE A 83 3.58 -2.65 -3.14
N MET A 84 2.40 -2.04 -3.29
CA MET A 84 1.91 -0.93 -2.47
C MET A 84 0.39 -0.98 -2.38
N ASN A 85 -0.21 -0.04 -1.65
CA ASN A 85 -1.67 0.06 -1.60
C ASN A 85 -2.23 0.24 -3.01
N LEU A 86 -3.27 -0.51 -3.36
CA LEU A 86 -3.87 -0.52 -4.70
C LEU A 86 -4.33 0.87 -5.17
N SER A 87 -4.62 1.78 -4.23
CA SER A 87 -4.94 3.19 -4.53
C SER A 87 -3.76 3.93 -5.17
N ASP A 88 -2.55 3.58 -4.79
CA ASP A 88 -1.32 4.32 -5.07
C ASP A 88 -0.63 3.84 -6.35
N ILE A 89 -1.03 2.65 -6.84
CA ILE A 89 -0.53 2.07 -8.09
C ILE A 89 -0.84 3.03 -9.26
N LYS A 90 0.22 3.48 -9.94
CA LYS A 90 0.12 4.35 -11.12
C LYS A 90 -0.29 3.57 -12.37
N GLY A 91 -0.76 4.26 -13.41
CA GLY A 91 -1.16 3.62 -14.67
C GLY A 91 -2.65 3.33 -14.84
N GLY A 92 -3.52 3.96 -14.05
CA GLY A 92 -4.97 3.83 -14.22
C GLY A 92 -5.53 2.46 -13.84
N ALA A 93 -6.48 1.92 -14.61
CA ALA A 93 -7.11 0.63 -14.34
C ALA A 93 -6.32 -0.57 -14.89
N ALA A 94 -5.42 -0.36 -15.86
CA ALA A 94 -4.74 -1.45 -16.57
C ALA A 94 -3.90 -2.37 -15.66
N PRO A 95 -3.05 -1.86 -14.74
CA PRO A 95 -2.29 -2.72 -13.83
C PRO A 95 -3.17 -3.54 -12.88
N LEU A 96 -4.33 -2.99 -12.47
CA LEU A 96 -5.25 -3.70 -11.59
C LEU A 96 -5.97 -4.82 -12.33
N ARG A 97 -6.37 -4.57 -13.59
CA ARG A 97 -6.95 -5.60 -14.46
C ARG A 97 -5.95 -6.75 -14.67
N LEU A 98 -4.69 -6.44 -14.98
CA LEU A 98 -3.64 -7.45 -15.10
C LEU A 98 -3.51 -8.29 -13.81
N LEU A 99 -3.50 -7.67 -12.64
CA LEU A 99 -3.42 -8.39 -11.37
C LEU A 99 -4.65 -9.30 -11.12
N ILE A 100 -5.84 -8.89 -11.57
CA ILE A 100 -7.06 -9.71 -11.49
C ILE A 100 -6.96 -10.90 -12.45
N ASP A 101 -6.52 -10.67 -13.68
CA ASP A 101 -6.34 -11.74 -14.67
C ASP A 101 -5.34 -12.78 -14.14
N LEU A 102 -4.17 -12.34 -13.63
CA LEU A 102 -3.19 -13.23 -12.99
C LEU A 102 -3.72 -14.00 -11.77
N LEU A 103 -4.62 -13.38 -10.99
CA LEU A 103 -5.27 -14.00 -9.84
C LEU A 103 -6.29 -15.07 -10.27
N ARG A 104 -7.05 -14.80 -11.34
CA ARG A 104 -8.01 -15.75 -11.92
C ARG A 104 -7.31 -16.94 -12.57
N ASP A 105 -6.18 -16.68 -13.24
CA ASP A 105 -5.33 -17.71 -13.85
C ASP A 105 -4.59 -18.56 -12.80
N GLY A 106 -4.60 -18.16 -11.52
CA GLY A 106 -3.86 -18.84 -10.45
C GLY A 106 -2.34 -18.64 -10.51
N MET A 107 -1.86 -17.71 -11.36
CA MET A 107 -0.47 -17.28 -11.39
C MET A 107 -0.15 -16.45 -10.14
N LEU A 108 -1.05 -15.53 -9.76
CA LEU A 108 -0.95 -14.77 -8.52
C LEU A 108 -1.58 -15.58 -7.38
N ARG A 109 -0.76 -16.14 -6.49
CA ARG A 109 -1.23 -17.01 -5.41
C ARG A 109 -0.36 -16.92 -4.16
N PHE A 110 -0.92 -17.34 -3.03
CA PHE A 110 -0.16 -17.48 -1.79
C PHE A 110 0.51 -18.85 -1.73
N ILE A 111 1.79 -18.88 -1.41
CA ILE A 111 2.59 -20.10 -1.26
C ILE A 111 3.28 -20.13 0.11
N PRO A 112 3.64 -21.32 0.63
CA PRO A 112 4.49 -21.43 1.80
C PRO A 112 5.82 -20.69 1.59
N ALA A 113 6.17 -19.79 2.50
CA ALA A 113 7.42 -19.04 2.45
C ALA A 113 8.61 -19.95 2.75
N PRO A 114 9.67 -19.99 1.92
CA PRO A 114 10.87 -20.75 2.20
C PRO A 114 11.58 -20.24 3.45
N GLU A 115 12.32 -21.14 4.13
CA GLU A 115 12.98 -20.83 5.40
C GLU A 115 13.91 -19.62 5.36
N HIS A 116 14.72 -19.53 4.31
CA HIS A 116 15.64 -18.43 4.12
C HIS A 116 14.93 -17.08 3.85
N VAL A 117 13.72 -17.10 3.29
CA VAL A 117 12.94 -15.89 2.98
C VAL A 117 12.32 -15.34 4.25
N TRP A 118 11.65 -16.18 5.05
CA TRP A 118 11.00 -15.67 6.26
C TRP A 118 12.02 -15.25 7.33
N LYS A 119 13.15 -15.95 7.51
CA LYS A 119 14.24 -15.46 8.37
C LYS A 119 14.75 -14.07 7.97
N ARG A 120 14.81 -13.79 6.67
CA ARG A 120 15.21 -12.48 6.15
C ARG A 120 14.16 -11.41 6.40
N ALA A 121 12.87 -11.74 6.34
CA ALA A 121 11.76 -10.80 6.51
C ALA A 121 11.81 -10.02 7.83
N LEU A 122 12.41 -10.60 8.88
CA LEU A 122 12.56 -9.93 10.17
C LEU A 122 13.61 -8.81 10.15
N HIS A 123 14.69 -8.99 9.37
CA HIS A 123 15.83 -8.08 9.32
C HIS A 123 15.77 -7.11 8.14
N ASP A 124 15.26 -7.56 7.00
CA ASP A 124 15.18 -6.79 5.76
C ASP A 124 13.80 -7.01 5.09
N PRO A 125 12.80 -6.18 5.46
CA PRO A 125 11.45 -6.31 4.93
C PRO A 125 11.34 -5.93 3.44
N ASP A 126 12.25 -5.11 2.92
CA ASP A 126 12.23 -4.68 1.52
C ASP A 126 12.62 -5.83 0.57
N SER A 127 13.54 -6.68 1.00
CA SER A 127 13.98 -7.83 0.21
C SER A 127 12.93 -8.92 -0.02
N VAL A 128 11.88 -8.96 0.81
CA VAL A 128 10.82 -9.98 0.76
C VAL A 128 9.54 -9.50 0.08
N LEU A 129 9.55 -8.31 -0.52
CA LEU A 129 8.38 -7.77 -1.20
C LEU A 129 8.12 -8.55 -2.51
N PRO A 130 6.85 -8.79 -2.88
CA PRO A 130 6.50 -9.62 -4.04
C PRO A 130 7.18 -9.20 -5.35
N HIS A 131 7.14 -7.90 -5.65
CA HIS A 131 7.79 -7.35 -6.85
C HIS A 131 9.32 -7.47 -6.84
N VAL A 132 9.96 -7.43 -5.67
CA VAL A 132 11.43 -7.58 -5.51
C VAL A 132 11.84 -9.03 -5.72
N ILE A 133 11.08 -9.97 -5.14
CA ILE A 133 11.27 -11.41 -5.34
C ILE A 133 11.10 -11.79 -6.82
N ALA A 134 10.08 -11.23 -7.47
CA ALA A 134 9.85 -11.43 -8.91
C ALA A 134 11.00 -10.86 -9.76
N ALA A 135 11.52 -9.68 -9.39
CA ALA A 135 12.66 -9.07 -10.07
C ALA A 135 13.96 -9.87 -9.88
N ALA A 136 14.15 -10.48 -8.71
CA ALA A 136 15.33 -11.26 -8.38
C ALA A 136 15.44 -12.58 -9.16
N LYS A 137 14.45 -12.93 -10.02
CA LYS A 137 14.39 -14.19 -10.78
C LYS A 137 14.75 -15.40 -9.93
N LEU A 138 14.30 -15.41 -8.67
CA LEU A 138 14.57 -16.53 -7.78
C LEU A 138 14.00 -17.81 -8.41
N PRO A 139 14.71 -18.95 -8.32
CA PRO A 139 14.25 -20.20 -8.91
C PRO A 139 12.82 -20.47 -8.43
N LEU A 140 11.93 -20.80 -9.37
CA LEU A 140 10.53 -21.10 -9.10
C LEU A 140 10.45 -22.10 -7.95
N LEU A 141 9.84 -21.68 -6.85
CA LEU A 141 9.79 -22.49 -5.64
C LEU A 141 9.00 -23.78 -5.91
N PRO A 142 9.48 -24.94 -5.44
CA PRO A 142 8.80 -26.21 -5.66
C PRO A 142 7.38 -26.15 -5.08
N ARG A 143 6.39 -26.45 -5.92
CA ARG A 143 4.94 -26.25 -5.67
C ARG A 143 4.33 -27.12 -4.55
N THR A 144 5.13 -27.81 -3.73
CA THR A 144 4.65 -29.00 -2.99
C THR A 144 4.97 -29.06 -1.50
N THR A 145 5.20 -27.94 -0.82
CA THR A 145 5.35 -27.98 0.64
C THR A 145 4.00 -27.89 1.34
N GLN A 146 3.70 -28.88 2.18
CA GLN A 146 2.50 -28.85 3.02
C GLN A 146 2.58 -27.65 3.97
N LEU A 147 1.50 -26.88 4.01
CA LEU A 147 1.43 -25.68 4.85
C LEU A 147 1.34 -26.10 6.33
N PRO A 148 2.19 -25.56 7.23
CA PRO A 148 2.02 -25.77 8.64
C PRO A 148 0.67 -25.19 9.10
N LYS A 149 -0.13 -25.98 9.81
CA LYS A 149 -1.40 -25.53 10.38
C LYS A 149 -1.12 -24.66 11.62
N PHE A 150 -1.33 -23.35 11.51
CA PHE A 150 -1.21 -22.43 12.65
C PHE A 150 -2.60 -22.06 13.19
N SER A 151 -2.77 -21.99 14.51
CA SER A 151 -3.96 -21.39 15.11
C SER A 151 -3.77 -19.88 15.31
N LEU A 152 -4.83 -19.12 15.06
CA LEU A 152 -4.88 -17.65 15.13
C LEU A 152 -4.57 -17.13 16.55
N ASP A 153 -4.94 -17.90 17.58
CA ASP A 153 -4.73 -17.55 19.00
C ASP A 153 -3.26 -17.24 19.33
N ARG A 154 -2.31 -17.88 18.62
CA ARG A 154 -0.88 -17.65 18.82
C ARG A 154 -0.44 -16.22 18.51
N PHE A 155 -1.16 -15.50 17.64
CA PHE A 155 -0.71 -14.20 17.11
C PHE A 155 -1.54 -13.01 17.57
N SER A 156 -2.52 -13.23 18.46
CA SER A 156 -3.34 -12.17 19.05
C SER A 156 -2.50 -11.05 19.68
N ASP A 157 -1.35 -11.38 20.26
CA ASP A 157 -0.41 -10.41 20.86
C ASP A 157 0.21 -9.44 19.84
N LEU A 158 0.35 -9.84 18.57
CA LEU A 158 0.99 -9.02 17.53
C LEU A 158 -0.01 -8.12 16.80
N THR A 159 -1.28 -8.52 16.74
CA THR A 159 -2.34 -7.75 16.10
C THR A 159 -3.01 -6.77 17.05
N THR A 160 -2.89 -6.98 18.37
CA THR A 160 -3.46 -6.07 19.35
C THR A 160 -2.66 -4.76 19.37
N PRO A 161 -3.28 -3.61 19.07
CA PRO A 161 -2.61 -2.32 19.19
C PRO A 161 -2.12 -2.17 20.64
N ARG A 162 -0.83 -1.88 20.81
CA ARG A 162 -0.05 -1.92 22.07
C ARG A 162 -0.53 -0.95 23.18
N GLY A 163 -1.75 -0.42 23.12
CA GLY A 163 -2.32 0.52 24.07
C GLY A 163 -3.75 0.19 24.53
N GLY A 164 -4.31 -0.97 24.18
CA GLY A 164 -5.70 -1.31 24.48
C GLY A 164 -5.87 -2.62 25.23
N ARG A 165 -5.24 -2.79 26.40
CA ARG A 165 -5.51 -3.97 27.25
C ARG A 165 -6.77 -3.70 28.07
N ALA A 166 -7.89 -4.30 27.68
CA ALA A 166 -9.11 -4.31 28.49
C ALA A 166 -8.86 -5.11 29.79
N PRO A 167 -9.42 -4.70 30.93
CA PRO A 167 -9.30 -5.45 32.18
C PRO A 167 -9.96 -6.82 32.02
N PHE A 168 -9.21 -7.88 32.29
CA PHE A 168 -9.70 -9.26 32.29
C PHE A 168 -10.91 -9.38 33.22
N SER A 169 -12.06 -9.73 32.65
CA SER A 169 -13.24 -10.15 33.40
C SER A 169 -12.93 -11.49 34.08
N ARG A 170 -12.65 -11.42 35.38
CA ARG A 170 -12.27 -12.52 36.25
C ARG A 170 -13.52 -13.15 36.87
N ASN A 171 -14.27 -13.92 36.09
CA ASN A 171 -15.35 -14.77 36.60
C ASN A 171 -14.97 -16.26 36.53
N GLN A 172 -13.88 -16.62 37.21
CA GLN A 172 -13.53 -18.02 37.46
C GLN A 172 -13.41 -18.22 38.98
N PRO A 173 -14.20 -19.13 39.60
CA PRO A 173 -14.14 -19.38 41.03
C PRO A 173 -12.81 -20.08 41.40
N PRO A 174 -12.06 -19.58 42.40
CA PRO A 174 -10.76 -20.14 42.75
C PRO A 174 -10.90 -21.32 43.71
N ALA A 175 -10.23 -22.43 43.39
CA ALA A 175 -9.86 -23.45 44.36
C ALA A 175 -8.84 -22.87 45.35
N ALA A 176 -9.01 -23.18 46.63
CA ALA A 176 -8.24 -22.67 47.74
C ALA A 176 -6.79 -23.20 47.70
N GLN A 177 -5.83 -22.32 47.43
CA GLN A 177 -4.44 -22.51 47.78
C GLN A 177 -3.93 -21.26 48.48
N ALA A 178 -3.59 -21.43 49.75
CA ALA A 178 -2.98 -20.43 50.60
C ALA A 178 -1.52 -20.21 50.18
N ALA A 179 -1.31 -19.22 49.32
CA ALA A 179 0.01 -18.65 49.07
C ALA A 179 -0.07 -17.16 49.42
N SER A 180 0.78 -16.72 50.36
CA SER A 180 0.91 -15.32 50.78
C SER A 180 1.02 -14.41 49.56
N ARG A 181 -0.10 -13.72 49.26
CA ARG A 181 -0.18 -12.69 48.23
C ARG A 181 0.70 -11.53 48.65
N ARG A 182 1.92 -11.45 48.11
CA ARG A 182 2.63 -10.18 48.01
C ARG A 182 1.80 -9.27 47.12
N LEU A 183 1.23 -8.22 47.69
CA LEU A 183 0.55 -7.17 46.93
C LEU A 183 1.55 -6.61 45.91
N PRO A 184 1.16 -6.48 44.63
CA PRO A 184 2.03 -5.85 43.64
C PRO A 184 2.30 -4.41 44.09
N ALA A 185 3.59 -4.06 44.19
CA ALA A 185 4.01 -2.70 44.53
C ALA A 185 3.36 -1.70 43.55
N LEU A 186 2.79 -0.63 44.10
CA LEU A 186 2.11 0.42 43.36
C LEU A 186 3.11 1.04 42.37
N ALA A 187 2.77 1.09 41.08
CA ALA A 187 3.65 1.64 40.05
C ALA A 187 3.80 3.16 40.26
N GLU A 188 5.01 3.61 40.58
CA GLU A 188 5.35 5.03 40.73
C GLU A 188 6.04 5.53 39.46
N GLU A 189 5.60 6.66 38.91
CA GLU A 189 6.34 7.37 37.87
C GLU A 189 7.48 8.15 38.52
N ARG A 190 8.72 7.81 38.16
CA ARG A 190 9.93 8.44 38.70
C ARG A 190 10.57 9.29 37.62
N VAL A 191 10.46 10.61 37.75
CA VAL A 191 11.13 11.55 36.85
C VAL A 191 12.52 11.87 37.42
N LEU A 192 13.55 11.42 36.72
CA LEU A 192 14.95 11.69 37.08
C LEU A 192 15.44 12.97 36.40
N HIS A 193 16.23 13.76 37.13
CA HIS A 193 16.88 14.94 36.58
C HIS A 193 17.98 14.53 35.57
N PRO A 194 18.10 15.20 34.42
CA PRO A 194 18.96 14.73 33.31
C PRO A 194 20.46 14.76 33.60
N HIS A 195 20.91 15.49 34.62
CA HIS A 195 22.34 15.71 34.87
C HIS A 195 22.90 14.98 36.10
N ASN A 196 22.09 14.74 37.13
CA ASN A 196 22.54 14.10 38.38
C ASN A 196 21.71 12.86 38.74
N LEU A 197 20.72 12.49 37.91
CA LEU A 197 19.82 11.33 38.13
C LEU A 197 19.10 11.37 39.49
N GLU A 198 19.04 12.53 40.15
CA GLU A 198 18.27 12.70 41.36
C GLU A 198 16.78 12.70 41.03
N LEU A 199 15.99 12.15 41.96
CA LEU A 199 14.56 12.00 41.83
C LEU A 199 13.89 13.37 42.01
N VAL A 200 13.39 13.95 40.92
CA VAL A 200 12.79 15.30 40.95
C VAL A 200 11.32 15.24 41.33
N LEU A 201 10.62 14.19 40.89
CA LEU A 201 9.19 14.05 41.07
C LEU A 201 8.81 12.59 41.18
N THR A 202 8.10 12.27 42.27
CA THR A 202 7.40 11.01 42.47
C THR A 202 5.92 11.34 42.52
N ALA A 203 5.22 11.13 41.40
CA ALA A 203 3.78 11.25 41.37
C ALA A 203 3.17 9.84 41.45
N PRO A 204 2.26 9.58 42.40
CA PRO A 204 1.54 8.30 42.42
C PRO A 204 0.66 8.21 41.18
N ILE A 205 0.84 7.15 40.38
CA ILE A 205 -0.02 6.83 39.23
C ILE A 205 -1.33 6.25 39.80
N GLY A 206 -2.14 7.11 40.42
CA GLY A 206 -3.48 6.75 40.85
C GLY A 206 -4.45 6.76 39.67
N PRO A 207 -5.47 5.87 39.64
CA PRO A 207 -6.52 5.85 38.61
C PRO A 207 -7.38 7.13 38.56
N GLY A 208 -7.12 8.12 39.42
CA GLY A 208 -7.74 9.44 39.40
C GLY A 208 -7.04 10.48 38.51
N SER A 209 -5.82 10.22 38.02
CA SER A 209 -5.11 11.12 37.09
C SER A 209 -5.61 10.93 35.65
N SER A 210 -6.90 11.14 35.46
CA SER A 210 -7.46 11.30 34.13
C SER A 210 -7.32 12.78 33.77
N HIS A 211 -6.24 13.14 33.10
CA HIS A 211 -6.29 14.30 32.22
C HIS A 211 -7.48 14.06 31.31
N THR A 212 -8.52 14.88 31.46
CA THR A 212 -9.71 14.82 30.63
C THR A 212 -9.26 15.05 29.19
N THR A 213 -9.04 13.96 28.46
CA THR A 213 -9.00 13.97 27.00
C THR A 213 -10.40 14.31 26.53
N GLY A 214 -10.75 15.59 26.65
CA GLY A 214 -11.91 16.15 25.98
C GLY A 214 -11.82 15.76 24.51
N PRO A 215 -12.94 15.38 23.87
CA PRO A 215 -12.93 14.99 22.47
C PRO A 215 -12.26 16.11 21.68
N ARG A 216 -11.11 15.80 21.04
CA ARG A 216 -10.45 16.73 20.13
C ARG A 216 -11.43 17.01 19.00
N ARG A 217 -12.20 18.10 19.11
CA ARG A 217 -13.02 18.61 18.03
C ARG A 217 -12.07 18.94 16.88
N GLN A 218 -12.09 18.08 15.87
CA GLN A 218 -11.40 18.33 14.61
C GLN A 218 -11.89 19.71 14.12
N ARG A 219 -10.96 20.66 13.95
CA ARG A 219 -11.32 22.02 13.57
C ARG A 219 -12.11 21.95 12.26
N CYS A 220 -13.30 22.53 12.24
CA CYS A 220 -14.23 22.53 11.10
C CYS A 220 -13.69 23.24 9.83
N ASN A 221 -12.46 23.76 9.89
CA ASN A 221 -11.76 24.41 8.79
C ASN A 221 -10.59 23.58 8.23
N THR A 222 -10.39 22.35 8.71
CA THR A 222 -9.44 21.42 8.10
C THR A 222 -9.99 21.06 6.72
N ASN A 223 -9.32 21.51 5.64
CA ASN A 223 -9.71 21.44 4.22
C ASN A 223 -10.44 22.66 3.61
N LYS A 224 -10.69 23.74 4.36
CA LYS A 224 -11.12 25.00 3.72
C LYS A 224 -9.90 25.75 3.20
N ALA A 225 -9.95 26.20 1.94
CA ALA A 225 -8.96 27.12 1.40
C ALA A 225 -8.92 28.38 2.29
N ARG A 226 -7.82 28.58 3.00
CA ARG A 226 -7.67 29.76 3.84
C ARG A 226 -7.49 30.96 2.93
N HIS A 227 -8.35 31.95 3.04
CA HIS A 227 -8.17 33.23 2.37
C HIS A 227 -6.86 33.84 2.86
N ARG A 228 -5.82 33.81 2.01
CA ARG A 228 -4.57 34.51 2.28
C ARG A 228 -4.70 35.90 1.65
N PRO A 229 -4.51 36.99 2.42
CA PRO A 229 -4.53 38.32 1.85
C PRO A 229 -3.47 38.43 0.74
N VAL A 230 -3.92 38.83 -0.45
CA VAL A 230 -3.08 38.94 -1.65
C VAL A 230 -2.13 40.14 -1.55
N SER A 231 -2.54 41.17 -0.81
CA SER A 231 -1.72 42.34 -0.49
C SER A 231 -1.47 42.40 1.02
N ASN A 232 -0.30 42.91 1.41
CA ASN A 232 -0.08 43.29 2.80
C ASN A 232 -0.96 44.51 3.10
N PRO A 233 -1.86 44.48 4.10
CA PRO A 233 -2.74 45.62 4.42
C PRO A 233 -1.96 46.89 4.80
N GLU A 234 -0.70 46.77 5.18
CA GLU A 234 0.18 47.90 5.50
C GLU A 234 0.94 48.45 4.28
N GLY A 235 0.65 48.01 3.05
CA GLY A 235 1.30 48.47 1.81
C GLY A 235 2.77 48.06 1.67
N LYS A 236 3.31 47.31 2.63
CA LYS A 236 4.70 46.82 2.58
C LYS A 236 4.87 45.73 1.52
N PRO A 237 6.03 45.63 0.87
CA PRO A 237 6.28 44.59 -0.12
C PRO A 237 6.07 43.19 0.48
N LEU A 238 5.38 42.32 -0.28
CA LEU A 238 5.17 40.94 0.11
C LEU A 238 6.53 40.27 0.33
N ARG A 239 6.69 39.59 1.48
CA ARG A 239 7.93 38.90 1.82
C ARG A 239 8.29 37.92 0.70
N ALA A 240 9.40 38.18 0.01
CA ALA A 240 9.87 37.32 -1.07
C ALA A 240 9.94 35.87 -0.60
N ARG A 241 9.48 34.93 -1.45
CA ARG A 241 9.58 33.50 -1.14
C ARG A 241 11.05 33.19 -0.89
N LYS A 242 11.40 32.74 0.33
CA LYS A 242 12.73 32.20 0.60
C LYS A 242 12.93 31.02 -0.34
N ILE A 243 13.83 31.18 -1.31
CA ILE A 243 14.32 30.08 -2.13
C ILE A 243 15.03 29.16 -1.13
N GLY A 244 14.48 27.95 -0.94
CA GLY A 244 15.10 26.96 -0.08
C GLY A 244 16.50 26.59 -0.58
N VAL A 245 17.31 25.97 0.28
CA VAL A 245 18.64 25.47 -0.08
C VAL A 245 18.49 24.51 -1.27
N LEU A 246 18.91 24.95 -2.45
CA LEU A 246 19.04 24.11 -3.63
C LEU A 246 20.25 23.22 -3.41
N THR A 247 20.03 21.95 -3.10
CA THR A 247 21.13 20.97 -3.05
C THR A 247 21.71 20.84 -4.45
N SER A 248 23.02 20.98 -4.58
CA SER A 248 23.73 20.78 -5.85
C SER A 248 23.46 19.39 -6.40
N GLN A 249 23.19 19.31 -7.70
CA GLN A 249 23.02 18.05 -8.42
C GLN A 249 24.39 17.37 -8.53
N PHE A 250 24.77 16.57 -7.54
CA PHE A 250 25.90 15.67 -7.67
C PHE A 250 25.47 14.47 -8.52
N VAL A 251 25.92 14.43 -9.78
CA VAL A 251 25.90 13.23 -10.61
C VAL A 251 27.11 12.40 -10.19
N LEU A 252 26.87 11.24 -9.59
CA LEU A 252 27.91 10.24 -9.36
C LEU A 252 28.22 9.57 -10.70
N ASP A 253 29.38 9.87 -11.27
CA ASP A 253 29.90 9.14 -12.42
C ASP A 253 30.06 7.66 -12.06
N ARG A 254 29.32 6.82 -12.80
CA ARG A 254 29.29 5.38 -12.61
C ARG A 254 30.65 4.81 -13.04
N PRO A 255 31.39 4.09 -12.17
CA PRO A 255 32.63 3.45 -12.59
C PRO A 255 32.29 2.36 -13.62
N SER A 256 32.87 2.50 -14.81
CA SER A 256 32.82 1.52 -15.89
C SER A 256 33.47 0.22 -15.41
N GLY A 257 32.72 -0.88 -15.48
CA GLY A 257 33.18 -2.22 -15.13
C GLY A 257 34.15 -2.80 -16.15
N PRO A 258 34.88 -3.87 -15.78
CA PRO A 258 36.13 -4.29 -16.43
C PRO A 258 35.90 -5.08 -17.72
N GLY A 259 36.34 -4.50 -18.83
CA GLY A 259 36.66 -5.25 -20.05
C GLY A 259 38.03 -5.89 -19.91
N THR A 260 38.10 -7.19 -20.17
CA THR A 260 39.33 -7.96 -20.32
C THR A 260 40.19 -7.38 -21.44
N SER A 261 41.30 -6.73 -21.10
CA SER A 261 42.39 -6.54 -22.05
C SER A 261 43.73 -6.51 -21.33
N THR A 262 44.48 -7.56 -21.59
CA THR A 262 45.89 -7.79 -21.29
C THR A 262 46.76 -6.69 -21.92
N VAL A 263 47.88 -6.33 -21.25
CA VAL A 263 49.13 -5.66 -21.73
C VAL A 263 49.54 -4.46 -20.85
N PRO A 264 50.86 -4.23 -20.59
CA PRO A 264 51.34 -3.83 -19.27
C PRO A 264 51.71 -2.35 -19.10
N VAL A 265 51.58 -1.92 -17.84
CA VAL A 265 52.42 -1.03 -17.01
C VAL A 265 53.24 0.07 -17.72
N SER A 266 52.87 1.33 -17.44
CA SER A 266 53.80 2.46 -17.38
C SER A 266 53.44 3.42 -16.22
N PRO A 267 54.40 4.16 -15.64
CA PRO A 267 54.31 4.66 -14.28
C PRO A 267 53.76 6.09 -14.15
N SER A 268 53.03 6.28 -13.04
CA SER A 268 52.82 7.51 -12.25
C SER A 268 52.71 8.85 -13.00
N LYS A 269 51.47 9.27 -13.27
CA LYS A 269 51.15 10.66 -13.66
C LYS A 269 50.59 11.42 -12.44
N VAL A 270 51.39 12.40 -12.00
CA VAL A 270 51.05 13.39 -10.97
C VAL A 270 49.80 14.17 -11.39
N MET A 271 48.77 14.18 -10.53
CA MET A 271 47.52 14.91 -10.76
C MET A 271 47.75 16.42 -10.68
N LYS A 272 47.29 17.15 -11.72
CA LYS A 272 47.19 18.62 -11.71
C LYS A 272 45.82 19.04 -11.12
N PRO A 273 45.73 20.18 -10.41
CA PRO A 273 44.46 20.69 -9.89
C PRO A 273 43.52 21.18 -11.00
N LEU A 274 42.24 20.81 -10.87
CA LEU A 274 41.11 21.12 -11.75
C LEU A 274 40.61 22.56 -11.56
N SER A 275 41.29 23.57 -12.12
CA SER A 275 40.78 24.95 -12.09
C SER A 275 40.56 25.63 -13.45
N GLU A 276 40.71 24.94 -14.59
CA GLU A 276 40.73 25.63 -15.90
C GLU A 276 39.86 25.06 -17.02
N HIS A 277 38.97 24.09 -16.78
CA HIS A 277 38.02 23.66 -17.82
C HIS A 277 36.73 24.51 -17.83
N ARG A 278 36.86 25.79 -18.19
CA ARG A 278 35.76 26.53 -18.82
C ARG A 278 35.68 26.09 -20.28
N LEU A 279 34.78 25.15 -20.57
CA LEU A 279 34.45 24.85 -21.96
C LEU A 279 33.54 25.96 -22.52
N PRO A 280 33.82 26.47 -23.74
CA PRO A 280 32.92 27.38 -24.42
C PRO A 280 31.61 26.66 -24.80
N LEU A 281 30.48 27.28 -24.45
CA LEU A 281 29.15 26.90 -24.92
C LEU A 281 29.07 27.11 -26.43
N LEU A 282 29.22 26.02 -27.19
CA LEU A 282 28.81 25.96 -28.59
C LEU A 282 27.30 25.72 -28.62
N ILE A 283 26.57 26.81 -28.90
CA ILE A 283 25.17 26.78 -29.31
C ILE A 283 25.16 26.27 -30.75
N ASN A 284 24.69 25.04 -30.96
CA ASN A 284 24.37 24.52 -32.27
C ASN A 284 22.85 24.52 -32.44
N ASP A 285 22.35 25.64 -32.96
CA ASP A 285 21.02 25.74 -33.56
C ASP A 285 21.12 25.27 -35.01
N ASP A 286 21.00 23.97 -35.26
CA ASP A 286 20.53 23.39 -36.53
C ASP A 286 20.61 21.87 -36.47
N LEU A 287 19.50 21.21 -36.82
CA LEU A 287 19.32 19.83 -37.31
C LEU A 287 17.86 19.45 -36.98
N GLY A 288 16.87 19.64 -37.86
CA GLY A 288 16.91 19.33 -39.28
C GLY A 288 16.59 17.86 -39.51
N ARG A 289 15.35 17.61 -39.97
CA ARG A 289 15.01 16.57 -40.96
C ARG A 289 15.16 15.10 -40.50
N TYR A 290 14.09 14.56 -39.91
CA TYR A 290 13.88 13.10 -39.89
C TYR A 290 13.42 12.63 -41.28
N VAL A 291 14.32 11.95 -42.00
CA VAL A 291 14.00 11.16 -43.17
C VAL A 291 13.40 9.84 -42.68
N VAL A 292 12.15 9.59 -43.06
CA VAL A 292 11.47 8.30 -42.88
C VAL A 292 12.10 7.33 -43.88
N LEU A 293 12.95 6.42 -43.40
CA LEU A 293 13.38 5.27 -44.18
C LEU A 293 12.23 4.24 -44.21
N GLY A 294 11.82 3.92 -45.43
CA GLY A 294 10.80 2.94 -45.75
C GLY A 294 11.10 1.59 -45.13
N ARG A 295 10.06 1.00 -44.55
CA ARG A 295 10.07 -0.39 -44.11
C ARG A 295 9.34 -1.18 -45.18
N ASP A 296 10.13 -1.98 -45.88
CA ASP A 296 9.71 -2.84 -46.96
C ASP A 296 8.57 -3.79 -46.56
N GLU A 297 7.71 -3.97 -47.54
CA GLU A 297 6.65 -4.95 -47.64
C GLU A 297 7.20 -6.37 -47.38
N SER A 298 6.53 -7.11 -46.51
CA SER A 298 6.62 -8.57 -46.54
C SER A 298 5.32 -9.20 -46.05
N GLY A 299 4.78 -10.09 -46.88
CA GLY A 299 4.10 -11.29 -46.42
C GLY A 299 2.63 -11.14 -46.09
N VAL A 300 1.82 -11.21 -47.14
CA VAL A 300 0.42 -11.62 -47.10
C VAL A 300 0.37 -13.08 -46.63
N GLU A 301 -0.26 -13.36 -45.48
CA GLU A 301 -0.78 -14.68 -45.11
C GLU A 301 -2.22 -14.45 -44.64
N GLU A 302 -3.10 -14.45 -45.63
CA GLU A 302 -4.55 -14.43 -45.54
C GLU A 302 -4.99 -15.83 -45.11
N ILE A 303 -5.20 -16.05 -43.80
CA ILE A 303 -5.79 -17.29 -43.30
C ILE A 303 -7.28 -17.02 -43.04
N ASP A 304 -8.07 -17.34 -44.06
CA ASP A 304 -9.51 -17.56 -43.95
C ASP A 304 -9.79 -18.58 -42.83
N SER A 305 -10.38 -18.12 -41.73
CA SER A 305 -11.00 -19.00 -40.73
C SER A 305 -12.48 -18.64 -40.63
N LYS A 306 -13.22 -19.16 -41.61
CA LYS A 306 -14.64 -19.47 -41.51
C LYS A 306 -14.84 -20.48 -40.37
N SER A 307 -15.49 -20.04 -39.31
CA SER A 307 -16.13 -20.93 -38.35
C SER A 307 -17.58 -20.49 -38.22
N ASP A 308 -18.41 -21.07 -39.07
CA ASP A 308 -19.85 -21.17 -38.90
C ASP A 308 -20.12 -21.94 -37.60
N LEU A 309 -20.64 -21.26 -36.59
CA LEU A 309 -21.32 -21.88 -35.46
C LEU A 309 -22.60 -21.08 -35.20
N GLU A 310 -23.61 -21.46 -35.97
CA GLU A 310 -25.00 -21.27 -35.59
C GLU A 310 -25.23 -22.04 -34.28
N ASP A 311 -25.62 -21.35 -33.22
CA ASP A 311 -26.40 -21.98 -32.16
C ASP A 311 -27.49 -21.01 -31.73
N GLU A 312 -28.71 -21.35 -32.14
CA GLU A 312 -29.93 -20.66 -31.81
C GLU A 312 -30.20 -20.80 -30.32
N ARG A 313 -30.28 -19.69 -29.60
CA ARG A 313 -31.12 -19.60 -28.39
C ARG A 313 -32.03 -18.39 -28.45
N GLU A 314 -33.12 -18.67 -29.13
CA GLU A 314 -34.45 -18.11 -29.00
C GLU A 314 -34.87 -17.85 -27.54
N GLY A 315 -35.58 -16.75 -27.34
CA GLY A 315 -36.58 -16.64 -26.29
C GLY A 315 -36.17 -15.92 -25.00
N SER A 316 -36.40 -14.61 -24.94
CA SER A 316 -37.14 -13.98 -23.83
C SER A 316 -37.56 -12.57 -24.17
N GLN A 317 -38.87 -12.39 -24.18
CA GLN A 317 -39.61 -11.29 -24.75
C GLN A 317 -39.52 -10.02 -23.90
N GLN A 318 -39.51 -8.90 -24.63
CA GLN A 318 -39.69 -7.55 -24.12
C GLN A 318 -41.09 -7.38 -23.51
N ALA A 319 -41.17 -6.88 -22.28
CA ALA A 319 -42.40 -6.32 -21.73
C ALA A 319 -42.30 -4.78 -21.71
N LYS A 320 -42.71 -4.16 -22.84
CA LYS A 320 -43.09 -2.75 -22.91
C LYS A 320 -44.30 -2.51 -22.01
N ARG A 321 -44.15 -1.78 -20.90
CA ARG A 321 -45.29 -1.16 -20.21
C ARG A 321 -45.43 0.30 -20.63
N ARG A 322 -46.53 0.54 -21.35
CA ARG A 322 -47.07 1.84 -21.75
C ARG A 322 -47.37 2.68 -20.51
N ARG A 323 -47.02 3.97 -20.59
CA ARG A 323 -47.68 5.06 -19.86
C ARG A 323 -49.16 5.12 -20.26
N VAL A 324 -50.03 5.27 -19.27
CA VAL A 324 -51.36 5.86 -19.44
C VAL A 324 -51.40 7.13 -18.58
N LEU A 325 -52.07 8.13 -19.15
CA LEU A 325 -52.22 9.54 -18.78
C LEU A 325 -52.63 9.77 -17.32
#